data_AF-A0A4Q1S9H8-F1
#
_entry.id   AF-A0A4Q1S9H8-F1
#
_cell.length_a   1.000
_cell.length_b   1.000
_cell.length_c   1.000
_cell.angle_alpha   90.00
_cell.angle_beta   90.00
_cell.angle_gamma   90.00
#
_symmetry.space_group_name_H-M   'P 1'
#
loop_
_entity.id
_entity.type
_entity.pdbx_description
1 polymer ?
#
loop_
_entity_poly.entity_id
_entity_poly.type
_entity_poly.pdbx_seq_one_letter_code
_entity_poly.pdbx_strand_id
1 'polypeptide(L)'
;MRALSTALLLALLSTAATAQNAAVHPYPRLSLEGDGHACSGYFKTTRTRLRWKSSFSTCDQPYRVSSHDHDVWTLELLPSTTTKQTSCPFQVITLEKSDPTYAGSGWNVTGYESFDQLKQTPPQPRLSCPMM
;
A
#
# COMPACT_ATOMS: atom_id res chain seq x y z
N MET A 1 46.27 -35.17 -43.95
CA MET A 1 46.69 -35.73 -42.64
C MET A 1 47.07 -34.57 -41.73
N ARG A 2 46.50 -34.53 -40.51
CA ARG A 2 46.76 -33.59 -39.38
C ARG A 2 46.26 -32.15 -39.64
N ALA A 3 45.11 -31.64 -39.18
CA ALA A 3 44.32 -31.79 -37.93
C ALA A 3 45.13 -31.51 -36.66
N LEU A 4 44.61 -30.62 -35.78
CA LEU A 4 45.19 -29.98 -34.57
C LEU A 4 45.72 -28.56 -34.89
N SER A 5 45.39 -27.44 -34.24
CA SER A 5 44.69 -27.15 -32.98
C SER A 5 44.43 -25.63 -32.93
N THR A 6 43.23 -25.20 -32.59
CA THR A 6 42.95 -24.11 -31.63
C THR A 6 41.46 -24.09 -31.40
N ALA A 7 41.08 -24.97 -30.48
CA ALA A 7 39.80 -24.94 -29.84
C ALA A 7 39.63 -23.65 -29.02
N LEU A 8 38.36 -23.40 -28.73
CA LEU A 8 37.88 -22.88 -27.46
C LEU A 8 37.91 -21.35 -27.27
N LEU A 9 36.79 -20.90 -26.68
CA LEU A 9 36.64 -19.70 -25.86
C LEU A 9 36.27 -18.41 -26.59
N LEU A 10 35.05 -18.34 -27.14
CA LEU A 10 34.25 -17.11 -27.16
C LEU A 10 32.75 -17.44 -27.10
N ALA A 11 32.42 -18.38 -26.20
CA ALA A 11 31.05 -18.61 -25.74
C ALA A 11 31.06 -18.40 -24.22
N LEU A 12 31.25 -17.15 -23.78
CA LEU A 12 31.07 -16.80 -22.39
C LEU A 12 30.13 -15.61 -22.24
N LEU A 13 28.99 -15.93 -21.65
CA LEU A 13 28.23 -15.13 -20.69
C LEU A 13 27.78 -13.75 -21.13
N SER A 14 26.53 -13.69 -21.59
CA SER A 14 25.63 -12.61 -21.20
C SER A 14 24.33 -13.21 -20.67
N THR A 15 24.45 -14.00 -19.60
CA THR A 15 23.34 -14.21 -18.67
C THR A 15 22.95 -12.85 -18.12
N ALA A 16 21.99 -12.20 -18.77
CA ALA A 16 21.23 -11.11 -18.18
C ALA A 16 20.54 -11.69 -16.94
N ALA A 17 21.20 -11.57 -15.79
CA ALA A 17 20.58 -11.80 -14.51
C ALA A 17 19.45 -10.78 -14.40
N THR A 18 18.22 -11.22 -14.66
CA THR A 18 17.03 -10.53 -14.21
C THR A 18 17.06 -10.60 -12.69
N ALA A 19 17.74 -9.64 -12.07
CA ALA A 19 17.52 -9.29 -10.69
C ALA A 19 16.08 -8.80 -10.59
N GLN A 20 15.14 -9.74 -10.44
CA GLN A 20 13.82 -9.45 -9.92
C GLN A 20 14.08 -8.90 -8.52
N ASN A 21 14.14 -7.57 -8.42
CA ASN A 21 13.99 -6.85 -7.17
C ASN A 21 12.61 -7.27 -6.64
N ALA A 22 12.57 -8.37 -5.89
CA ALA A 22 11.52 -8.61 -4.92
C ALA A 22 11.57 -7.37 -4.04
N ALA A 23 10.65 -6.43 -4.29
CA ALA A 23 10.62 -5.15 -3.61
C ALA A 23 10.58 -5.44 -2.11
N VAL A 24 11.73 -5.29 -1.45
CA VAL A 24 11.82 -5.38 0.00
C VAL A 24 10.95 -4.25 0.49
N HIS A 25 9.77 -4.58 1.01
CA HIS A 25 8.87 -3.58 1.57
C HIS A 25 9.66 -2.84 2.64
N PRO A 26 9.90 -1.52 2.52
CA PRO A 26 10.74 -0.79 3.47
C PRO A 26 10.15 -0.77 4.89
N TYR A 27 8.88 -1.18 5.04
CA TYR A 27 8.13 -1.16 6.29
C TYR A 27 7.45 -2.51 6.58
N PRO A 28 8.21 -3.60 6.81
CA PRO A 28 7.65 -4.95 6.95
C PRO A 28 6.82 -5.15 8.24
N ARG A 29 6.83 -4.17 9.14
CA ARG A 29 6.16 -4.19 10.46
C ARG A 29 5.35 -2.92 10.75
N LEU A 30 4.85 -2.23 9.73
CA LEU A 30 3.99 -1.07 9.96
C LEU A 30 2.72 -1.52 10.70
N SER A 31 2.48 -0.91 11.87
CA SER A 31 1.33 -1.16 12.74
C SER A 31 0.82 0.18 13.27
N LEU A 32 -0.16 0.74 12.58
CA LEU A 32 -0.78 2.03 12.87
C LEU A 32 -2.24 1.80 13.20
N GLU A 33 -2.76 2.55 14.17
CA GLU A 33 -4.13 2.42 14.67
C GLU A 33 -4.79 3.79 14.80
N GLY A 34 -5.98 3.96 14.24
CA GLY A 34 -6.61 5.27 14.21
C GLY A 34 -8.08 5.24 13.88
N ASP A 35 -8.63 6.43 13.76
CA ASP A 35 -10.02 6.70 13.50
C ASP A 35 -10.21 7.59 12.27
N GLY A 36 -11.33 7.40 11.58
CA GLY A 36 -11.67 8.25 10.44
C GLY A 36 -12.08 9.63 10.90
N HIS A 37 -11.55 10.67 10.25
CA HIS A 37 -11.76 12.07 10.61
C HIS A 37 -13.24 12.51 10.54
N ALA A 38 -14.08 11.81 9.77
CA ALA A 38 -15.43 12.25 9.46
C ALA A 38 -16.54 11.34 10.02
N CYS A 39 -16.32 10.03 10.16
CA CYS A 39 -17.36 9.12 10.60
C CYS A 39 -16.73 7.90 11.26
N SER A 40 -17.15 7.63 12.49
CA SER A 40 -16.53 6.68 13.42
C SER A 40 -16.25 5.32 12.77
N GLY A 41 -14.97 5.05 12.54
CA GLY A 41 -14.49 3.80 12.00
C GLY A 41 -13.12 3.49 12.56
N TYR A 42 -12.83 2.20 12.69
CA TYR A 42 -11.60 1.69 13.24
C TYR A 42 -10.64 1.28 12.14
N PHE A 43 -9.42 1.79 12.24
CA PHE A 43 -8.33 1.49 11.34
C PHE A 43 -7.22 0.74 12.05
N LYS A 44 -6.67 -0.28 11.39
CA LYS A 44 -5.46 -0.97 11.83
C LYS A 44 -4.66 -1.48 10.65
N THR A 45 -3.36 -1.20 10.61
CA THR A 45 -2.41 -1.96 9.77
C THR A 45 -1.77 -3.10 10.56
N THR A 46 -1.56 -4.23 9.91
CA THR A 46 -0.84 -5.37 10.49
C THR A 46 0.06 -5.99 9.44
N ARG A 47 1.38 -5.75 9.54
CA ARG A 47 2.43 -6.22 8.62
C ARG A 47 2.22 -5.78 7.16
N THR A 48 1.30 -6.43 6.45
CA THR A 48 1.00 -6.24 5.02
C THR A 48 -0.48 -6.11 4.72
N ARG A 49 -1.34 -6.16 5.74
CA ARG A 49 -2.79 -6.03 5.59
C ARG A 49 -3.29 -4.81 6.34
N LEU A 50 -4.25 -4.15 5.71
CA LEU A 50 -4.98 -3.03 6.25
C LEU A 50 -6.37 -3.50 6.57
N ARG A 51 -6.85 -3.15 7.77
CA ARG A 51 -8.22 -3.37 8.19
C ARG A 51 -8.86 -2.03 8.51
N TRP A 52 -9.95 -1.74 7.81
CA TRP A 52 -10.83 -0.62 8.10
C TRP A 52 -12.23 -1.17 8.36
N LYS A 53 -12.87 -0.71 9.43
CA LYS A 53 -14.24 -1.09 9.76
C LYS A 53 -14.99 0.12 10.29
N SER A 54 -16.02 0.54 9.58
CA SER A 54 -17.01 1.51 10.05
C SER A 54 -18.41 0.91 9.98
N SER A 55 -19.42 1.67 10.40
CA SER A 55 -20.83 1.31 10.21
C SER A 55 -21.26 1.24 8.74
N PHE A 56 -20.47 1.78 7.81
CA PHE A 56 -20.84 1.94 6.40
C PHE A 56 -19.96 1.13 5.44
N SER A 57 -18.70 0.84 5.80
CA SER A 57 -17.77 0.11 4.95
C SER A 57 -16.86 -0.81 5.77
N THR A 58 -16.47 -1.93 5.17
CA THR A 58 -15.47 -2.84 5.74
C THR A 58 -14.44 -3.16 4.67
N CYS A 59 -13.18 -2.82 4.93
CA CYS A 59 -12.05 -3.21 4.09
C CYS A 59 -11.11 -4.11 4.87
N ASP A 60 -10.72 -5.23 4.27
CA ASP A 60 -9.51 -5.96 4.66
C ASP A 60 -8.74 -6.23 3.39
N GLN A 61 -7.69 -5.46 3.13
CA GLN A 61 -6.96 -5.54 1.87
C GLN A 61 -5.46 -5.63 2.14
N PRO A 62 -4.72 -6.39 1.30
CA PRO A 62 -3.27 -6.19 1.24
C PRO A 62 -2.98 -4.75 0.81
N TYR A 63 -1.88 -4.18 1.29
CA TYR A 63 -1.48 -2.83 0.89
C TYR A 63 0.02 -2.73 0.67
N ARG A 64 0.42 -1.69 -0.06
CA ARG A 64 1.80 -1.20 -0.11
C ARG A 64 1.88 0.25 0.32
N VAL A 65 2.98 0.63 0.96
CA VAL A 65 3.29 2.05 1.19
C VAL A 65 3.72 2.66 -0.14
N SER A 66 2.95 3.62 -0.65
CA SER A 66 3.29 4.34 -1.89
C SER A 66 4.14 5.59 -1.61
N SER A 67 3.93 6.24 -0.47
CA SER A 67 4.75 7.35 0.01
C SER A 67 4.65 7.53 1.52
N HIS A 68 5.65 8.18 2.09
CA HIS A 68 5.67 8.64 3.47
C HIS A 68 6.36 10.01 3.48
N ASP A 69 5.64 11.03 3.92
CA ASP A 69 6.12 12.41 3.99
C ASP A 69 5.74 12.99 5.35
N HIS A 70 6.74 13.29 6.18
CA HIS A 70 6.58 13.74 7.56
C HIS A 70 5.60 12.88 8.37
N ASP A 71 4.40 13.41 8.63
CA ASP A 71 3.35 12.80 9.44
C ASP A 71 2.26 12.13 8.59
N VAL A 72 2.45 12.05 7.27
CA VAL A 72 1.48 11.50 6.32
C VAL A 72 2.01 10.25 5.64
N TRP A 73 1.29 9.15 5.83
CA TRP A 73 1.50 7.90 5.09
C TRP A 73 0.48 7.77 3.98
N THR A 74 0.91 7.41 2.78
CA THR A 74 -0.01 7.02 1.70
C THR A 74 0.15 5.53 1.43
N LEU A 75 -0.97 4.82 1.47
CA LEU A 75 -1.07 3.39 1.28
C LEU A 75 -1.91 3.11 0.04
N GLU A 76 -1.39 2.29 -0.86
CA GLU A 76 -2.12 1.75 -2.00
C GLU A 76 -2.67 0.38 -1.63
N LEU A 77 -3.98 0.20 -1.76
CA LEU A 77 -4.64 -1.09 -1.56
C LEU A 77 -4.45 -1.95 -2.80
N LEU A 78 -3.93 -3.15 -2.58
CA LEU A 78 -3.67 -4.11 -3.65
C LEU A 78 -4.93 -4.99 -3.84
N PRO A 79 -5.24 -5.41 -5.08
CA PRO A 79 -6.34 -6.33 -5.32
C PRO A 79 -6.16 -7.62 -4.51
N SER A 80 -7.15 -7.97 -3.68
CA SER A 80 -7.14 -9.26 -2.99
C SER A 80 -7.60 -10.37 -3.93
N THR A 81 -6.83 -11.45 -4.02
CA THR A 81 -7.17 -12.66 -4.79
C THR A 81 -8.24 -13.52 -4.09
N THR A 82 -8.58 -13.20 -2.83
CA THR A 82 -9.67 -13.86 -2.11
C THR A 82 -11.02 -13.28 -2.51
N THR A 83 -11.83 -14.10 -3.18
CA THR A 83 -13.18 -13.86 -3.74
C THR A 83 -14.26 -13.42 -2.74
N LYS A 84 -13.94 -13.14 -1.47
CA LYS A 84 -14.92 -12.99 -0.39
C LYS A 84 -15.07 -11.57 0.17
N GLN A 85 -14.44 -10.55 -0.43
CA GLN A 85 -14.54 -9.18 0.07
C GLN A 85 -15.17 -8.22 -0.91
N THR A 86 -16.50 -8.27 -0.90
CA THR A 86 -17.39 -7.18 -1.24
C THR A 86 -17.10 -5.96 -0.33
N SER A 87 -17.05 -4.76 -0.92
CA SER A 87 -17.17 -3.44 -0.28
C SER A 87 -15.95 -2.68 0.24
N CYS A 88 -14.74 -2.89 -0.31
CA CYS A 88 -13.70 -1.85 -0.19
C CYS A 88 -13.73 -0.90 -1.40
N PRO A 89 -14.36 0.29 -1.30
CA PRO A 89 -14.44 1.23 -2.42
C PRO A 89 -13.11 1.97 -2.65
N PHE A 90 -12.14 1.83 -1.75
CA PHE A 90 -10.90 2.61 -1.79
C PHE A 90 -9.80 1.88 -2.53
N GLN A 91 -9.01 2.63 -3.31
CA GLN A 91 -7.73 2.19 -3.84
C GLN A 91 -6.56 2.82 -3.07
N VAL A 92 -6.78 3.99 -2.45
CA VAL A 92 -5.73 4.73 -1.75
C VAL A 92 -6.23 5.14 -0.38
N ILE A 93 -5.40 4.98 0.64
CA ILE A 93 -5.65 5.43 2.01
C ILE A 93 -4.50 6.34 2.42
N THR A 94 -4.79 7.54 2.92
CA THR A 94 -3.82 8.39 3.60
C THR A 94 -4.05 8.34 5.11
N LEU A 95 -2.96 8.34 5.85
CA LEU A 95 -2.94 8.36 7.31
C LEU A 95 -2.15 9.57 7.73
N GLU A 96 -2.78 10.49 8.42
CA GLU A 96 -2.15 11.70 8.95
C GLU A 96 -2.09 11.60 10.48
N LYS A 97 -0.96 11.97 11.08
CA LYS A 97 -0.84 11.94 12.52
C LYS A 97 -1.73 13.02 13.15
N SER A 98 -2.74 12.63 13.93
CA SER A 98 -3.60 13.60 14.63
C SER A 98 -2.97 14.09 15.92
N ASP A 99 -2.18 13.26 16.58
CA ASP A 99 -1.43 13.61 17.79
C ASP A 99 -0.03 12.95 17.78
N PRO A 100 1.05 13.73 17.64
CA PRO A 100 2.42 13.20 17.59
C PRO A 100 2.87 12.55 18.92
N THR A 101 2.17 12.80 20.03
CA THR A 101 2.52 12.29 21.35
C THR A 101 2.30 10.77 21.47
N TYR A 102 1.43 10.19 20.64
CA TYR A 102 1.08 8.76 20.69
C TYR A 102 1.67 7.98 19.52
N ALA A 103 2.90 7.48 19.61
CA ALA A 103 3.61 6.86 18.49
C ALA A 103 2.82 5.80 17.68
N GLY A 104 1.95 5.00 18.31
CA GLY A 104 1.18 3.92 17.66
C GLY A 104 -0.29 4.21 17.35
N SER A 105 -0.88 5.28 17.92
CA SER A 105 -2.31 5.58 17.85
C SER A 105 -2.58 7.04 17.47
N GLY A 106 -3.84 7.44 17.29
CA GLY A 106 -4.17 8.83 16.93
C GLY A 106 -3.76 9.16 15.50
N TRP A 107 -4.31 8.39 14.56
CA TRP A 107 -4.14 8.61 13.13
C TRP A 107 -5.47 9.01 12.53
N ASN A 108 -5.50 10.13 11.81
CA ASN A 108 -6.60 10.53 10.94
C ASN A 108 -6.53 9.72 9.66
N VAL A 109 -7.60 8.98 9.38
CA VAL A 109 -7.66 8.07 8.22
C VAL A 109 -8.53 8.67 7.15
N THR A 110 -7.98 8.82 5.95
CA THR A 110 -8.69 9.32 4.76
C THR A 110 -8.54 8.34 3.60
N GLY A 111 -9.60 8.12 2.82
CA GLY A 111 -9.61 7.10 1.76
C GLY A 111 -10.19 7.64 0.46
N TYR A 112 -9.69 7.14 -0.66
CA TYR A 112 -9.99 7.62 -2.00
C TYR A 112 -10.23 6.43 -2.93
N GLU A 113 -11.15 6.57 -3.89
CA GLU A 113 -11.43 5.54 -4.89
C GLU A 113 -10.29 5.40 -5.91
N SER A 114 -9.44 6.43 -6.06
CA SER A 114 -8.29 6.43 -6.96
C SER A 114 -7.20 7.43 -6.51
N PHE A 115 -6.00 7.28 -7.05
CA PHE A 115 -4.93 8.29 -6.91
C PHE A 115 -5.30 9.65 -7.52
N ASP A 116 -6.19 9.68 -8.52
CA ASP A 116 -6.62 10.93 -9.13
C ASP A 116 -7.49 11.74 -8.18
N GLN A 117 -8.38 11.10 -7.42
CA GLN A 117 -9.15 11.78 -6.37
C GLN A 117 -8.26 12.35 -5.25
N LEU A 118 -7.18 11.66 -4.90
CA LEU A 118 -6.19 12.16 -3.93
C LEU A 118 -5.49 13.44 -4.45
N LYS A 119 -5.23 13.53 -5.75
CA LYS A 119 -4.49 14.66 -6.36
C LYS A 119 -5.35 15.89 -6.67
N GLN A 120 -6.67 15.81 -6.55
CA GLN A 120 -7.57 16.94 -6.77
C GLN A 120 -7.33 18.06 -5.74
N THR A 121 -7.71 19.29 -6.09
CA THR A 121 -7.61 20.46 -5.20
C THR A 121 -8.98 21.11 -5.02
N PRO A 122 -9.63 21.01 -3.84
CA PRO A 122 -9.19 20.21 -2.69
C PRO A 122 -9.34 18.69 -2.96
N PRO A 123 -8.58 17.83 -2.25
CA PRO A 123 -8.76 16.39 -2.33
C PRO A 123 -10.21 16.01 -2.03
N GLN A 124 -10.74 15.00 -2.72
CA GLN A 124 -12.12 14.54 -2.54
C GLN A 124 -12.14 13.23 -1.74
N PRO A 125 -12.08 13.28 -0.40
CA PRO A 125 -12.07 12.08 0.42
C PRO A 125 -13.41 11.36 0.37
N ARG A 126 -13.33 10.04 0.47
CA ARG A 126 -14.49 9.12 0.47
C ARG A 126 -14.59 8.32 1.76
N LEU A 127 -13.92 8.72 2.84
CA LEU A 127 -14.06 7.98 4.09
C LEU A 127 -15.28 8.42 4.89
N SER A 128 -16.23 7.48 4.91
CA SER A 128 -17.07 7.07 6.03
C SER A 128 -18.46 7.68 6.21
N CYS A 129 -18.91 8.60 5.37
CA CYS A 129 -20.32 9.05 5.44
C CYS A 129 -21.05 8.68 4.15
N PRO A 130 -22.33 8.28 4.24
CA PRO A 130 -23.13 8.06 3.05
C PRO A 130 -23.04 9.32 2.19
N MET A 131 -22.72 9.15 0.91
CA MET A 131 -22.99 10.20 -0.06
C MET A 131 -24.50 10.38 -0.06
N MET A 132 -24.98 11.47 0.52
CA MET A 132 -26.30 11.99 0.20
C MET A 132 -26.15 12.89 -1.03
#